data_AF-A0A241XH39-F1
#
_entry.id   AF-A0A241XH39-F1
#
_cell.length_a   1.000
_cell.length_b   1.000
_cell.length_c   1.000
_cell.angle_alpha   90.00
_cell.angle_beta   90.00
_cell.angle_gamma   90.00
#
_symmetry.space_group_name_H-M   'P 1'
#
loop_
_entity.id
_entity.type
_entity.pdbx_description
1 polymer ?
#
loop_
_entity_poly.entity_id
_entity_poly.type
_entity_poly.pdbx_seq_one_letter_code
_entity_poly.pdbx_strand_id
1 'polypeptide(L)'
;MTDHAELRRLAKAATPGPWTLYVPEDYQGPEELPGYGVECAEGRAIVWGALEPETGCQFDRDAEFIAAANPNTILALLDEIDQLKAENCAHKDTQKHCELLEQYLKECASALPGTYYMDPPDGGNVSIPEQIRRMAKDAARYRWLIASAWYVGPEPKGDTEAVSWHDHNDTMHGVTTAIDAAIEGAKQ
;
A
#
# COMPACT_ATOMS: atom_id res chain seq x y z
N MET A 1 21.50 -8.38 16.87
CA MET A 1 20.04 -8.16 17.00
C MET A 1 19.72 -8.27 18.48
N THR A 2 19.26 -7.20 19.09
CA THR A 2 18.79 -7.23 20.48
C THR A 2 17.53 -8.10 20.51
N ASP A 3 17.49 -9.09 21.39
CA ASP A 3 16.29 -9.88 21.61
C ASP A 3 15.26 -8.99 22.35
N HIS A 4 14.26 -8.50 21.62
CA HIS A 4 13.22 -7.62 22.17
C HIS A 4 12.39 -8.33 23.24
N ALA A 5 12.22 -9.66 23.15
CA ALA A 5 11.49 -10.42 24.14
C ALA A 5 12.27 -10.48 25.45
N GLU A 6 13.58 -10.70 25.36
CA GLU A 6 14.45 -10.69 26.54
C GLU A 6 14.55 -9.29 27.16
N LEU A 7 14.70 -8.24 26.36
CA LEU A 7 14.70 -6.87 26.86
C LEU A 7 13.37 -6.51 27.54
N ARG A 8 12.23 -6.93 26.96
CA ARG A 8 10.91 -6.77 27.56
C ARG A 8 10.78 -7.53 28.88
N ARG A 9 11.32 -8.75 28.95
CA ARG A 9 11.33 -9.56 30.17
C ARG A 9 12.13 -8.89 31.28
N LEU A 10 13.33 -8.38 30.96
CA LEU A 10 14.18 -7.65 31.89
C LEU A 10 13.53 -6.35 32.37
N ALA A 11 12.96 -5.55 31.47
CA ALA A 11 12.27 -4.32 31.82
C ALA A 11 11.07 -4.57 32.74
N LYS A 12 10.26 -5.61 32.49
CA LYS A 12 9.14 -5.99 33.38
C LYS A 12 9.59 -6.47 34.77
N ALA A 13 10.78 -7.05 34.87
CA ALA A 13 11.32 -7.57 36.13
C ALA A 13 12.09 -6.50 36.95
N ALA A 14 12.54 -5.43 36.30
CA ALA A 14 13.25 -4.34 36.95
C ALA A 14 12.31 -3.50 37.83
N THR A 15 12.89 -2.71 38.74
CA THR A 15 12.13 -1.74 39.56
C THR A 15 11.35 -0.80 38.63
N PRO A 16 10.02 -0.69 38.76
CA PRO A 16 9.24 0.18 37.90
C PRO A 16 9.76 1.62 37.90
N GLY A 17 9.69 2.27 36.73
CA GLY A 17 9.95 3.71 36.62
C GLY A 17 8.81 4.54 37.22
N PRO A 18 8.96 5.88 37.30
CA PRO A 18 10.09 6.64 36.79
C PRO A 18 11.32 6.48 37.69
N TRP A 19 12.48 6.53 37.06
CA TRP A 19 13.76 6.67 37.75
C TRP A 19 14.23 8.11 37.61
N THR A 20 14.86 8.65 38.64
CA THR A 20 15.30 10.04 38.68
C THR A 20 16.76 10.13 39.06
N LEU A 21 17.43 11.17 38.55
CA LEU A 21 18.78 11.50 38.97
C LEU A 21 18.74 11.85 40.46
N TYR A 22 19.58 11.18 41.24
CA TYR A 22 19.85 11.57 42.61
C TYR A 22 21.03 12.55 42.63
N VAL A 23 20.80 13.68 43.29
CA VAL A 23 21.82 14.69 43.57
C VAL A 23 21.84 14.87 45.09
N PRO A 24 22.93 14.53 45.79
CA PRO A 24 22.97 14.64 47.24
C PRO A 24 22.93 16.12 47.68
N GLU A 25 21.85 16.53 48.34
CA GLU A 25 21.69 17.90 48.87
C GLU A 25 22.66 18.19 50.04
N ASP A 26 23.03 17.16 50.82
CA ASP A 26 23.86 17.27 52.04
C ASP A 26 25.22 16.54 51.92
N TYR A 27 25.81 16.46 50.72
CA TYR A 27 27.11 15.81 50.56
C TYR A 27 28.21 16.56 51.34
N GLN A 28 28.72 15.93 52.41
CA GLN A 28 29.82 16.46 53.24
C GLN A 28 31.22 16.00 52.77
N GLY A 29 31.34 15.48 51.55
CA GLY A 29 32.64 15.20 50.93
C GLY A 29 33.20 16.41 50.19
N PRO A 30 34.32 16.27 49.47
CA PRO A 30 34.90 17.38 48.69
C PRO A 30 33.87 17.95 47.72
N GLU A 31 33.73 19.29 47.65
CA GLU A 31 32.75 20.00 46.79
C GLU A 31 32.81 19.58 45.30
N GLU A 32 33.94 19.01 44.86
CA GLU A 32 34.18 18.56 43.48
C GLU A 32 33.61 17.15 43.17
N LEU A 33 33.04 16.43 44.16
CA LEU A 33 32.65 15.02 44.03
C LEU A 33 31.21 14.69 44.49
N PRO A 34 30.15 15.40 44.06
CA PRO A 34 28.79 14.96 44.35
C PRO A 34 28.57 13.56 43.74
N GLY A 35 28.33 12.56 44.58
CA GLY A 35 28.03 11.20 44.11
C GLY A 35 26.71 11.18 43.34
N TYR A 36 26.78 11.15 42.01
CA TYR A 36 25.58 11.02 41.18
C TYR A 36 25.10 9.57 41.16
N GLY A 37 23.78 9.42 41.32
CA GLY A 37 23.11 8.13 41.32
C GLY A 37 21.77 8.19 40.61
N VAL A 38 21.11 7.05 40.52
CA VAL A 38 19.73 6.96 40.03
C VAL A 38 18.89 6.31 41.11
N GLU A 39 17.75 6.89 41.40
CA GLU A 39 16.79 6.40 42.39
C GLU A 39 15.45 6.07 41.74
N CYS A 40 14.70 5.18 42.38
CA CYS A 40 13.30 4.97 42.05
C CYS A 40 12.42 6.01 42.74
N ALA A 41 11.15 6.05 42.36
CA ALA A 41 10.15 6.96 42.93
C ALA A 41 10.01 6.91 44.47
N GLU A 42 10.48 5.84 45.12
CA GLU A 42 10.47 5.68 46.59
C GLU A 42 11.74 6.20 47.27
N GLY A 43 12.65 6.84 46.54
CA GLY A 43 13.96 7.30 47.05
C GLY A 43 14.92 6.16 47.37
N ARG A 44 14.68 4.96 46.81
CA ARG A 44 15.61 3.83 46.92
C ARG A 44 16.54 3.83 45.71
N ALA A 45 17.81 3.61 45.98
CA ALA A 45 18.81 3.56 44.94
C ALA A 45 18.61 2.41 43.95
N ILE A 46 18.69 2.75 42.66
CA ILE A 46 18.81 1.82 41.54
C ILE A 46 20.30 1.56 41.25
N VAL A 47 21.11 2.63 41.19
CA VAL A 47 22.56 2.56 41.01
C VAL A 47 23.22 3.77 41.65
N TRP A 48 24.39 3.55 42.26
CA TRP A 48 25.26 4.60 42.79
C TRP A 48 26.58 4.61 42.03
N GLY A 49 27.04 5.79 41.61
CA GLY A 49 28.42 5.99 41.21
C GLY A 49 29.32 6.20 42.43
N ALA A 50 30.40 5.43 42.55
CA ALA A 50 31.48 5.78 43.46
C ALA A 50 32.51 6.61 42.67
N LEU A 51 32.74 7.86 43.09
CA LEU A 51 33.80 8.69 42.51
C LEU A 51 35.15 8.25 43.07
N GLU A 52 35.98 7.63 42.23
CA GLU A 52 37.42 7.54 42.46
C GLU A 52 38.12 8.66 41.66
N PRO A 53 38.78 9.63 42.33
CA PRO A 53 39.41 10.78 41.67
C PRO A 53 40.42 10.38 40.58
N GLU A 54 41.04 9.20 40.68
CA GLU A 54 42.06 8.75 39.74
C GLU A 54 41.50 8.18 38.43
N THR A 55 40.21 7.84 38.36
CA THR A 55 39.62 7.12 37.20
C THR A 55 38.94 8.00 36.18
N GLY A 56 38.67 9.29 36.50
CA GLY A 56 38.15 10.28 35.54
C GLY A 56 36.75 9.98 34.98
N CYS A 57 35.99 9.11 35.65
CA CYS A 57 34.65 8.70 35.20
C CYS A 57 33.62 9.84 35.37
N GLN A 58 33.07 10.31 34.24
CA GLN A 58 31.97 11.29 34.22
C GLN A 58 30.62 10.56 34.34
N PHE A 59 30.19 10.26 35.57
CA PHE A 59 28.98 9.46 35.83
C PHE A 59 27.66 10.21 35.59
N ASP A 60 27.68 11.53 35.48
CA ASP A 60 26.50 12.38 35.40
C ASP A 60 25.65 12.06 34.17
N ARG A 61 26.29 11.96 33.00
CA ARG A 61 25.60 11.64 31.73
C ARG A 61 25.07 10.22 31.69
N ASP A 62 25.79 9.27 32.27
CA ASP A 62 25.37 7.88 32.31
C ASP A 62 24.18 7.71 33.27
N ALA A 63 24.20 8.39 34.42
CA ALA A 63 23.08 8.41 35.36
C ALA A 63 21.83 9.07 34.75
N GLU A 64 21.98 10.19 34.06
CA GLU A 64 20.90 10.82 33.29
C GLU A 64 20.33 9.87 32.23
N PHE A 65 21.20 9.20 31.46
CA PHE A 65 20.78 8.21 30.46
C PHE A 65 20.02 7.05 31.08
N ILE A 66 20.53 6.47 32.18
CA ILE A 66 19.88 5.35 32.89
C ILE A 66 18.51 5.78 33.44
N ALA A 67 18.41 6.97 34.03
CA ALA A 67 17.15 7.51 34.52
C ALA A 67 16.12 7.70 33.38
N ALA A 68 16.56 8.21 32.23
CA ALA A 68 15.72 8.35 31.05
C ALA A 68 15.33 6.99 30.43
N ALA A 69 16.29 6.06 30.33
CA ALA A 69 16.13 4.69 29.82
C ALA A 69 15.57 3.71 30.87
N ASN A 70 14.70 4.20 31.76
CA ASN A 70 14.06 3.37 32.78
C ASN A 70 13.08 2.35 32.15
N PRO A 71 12.63 1.35 32.93
CA PRO A 71 11.78 0.28 32.42
C PRO A 71 10.48 0.74 31.75
N ASN A 72 9.85 1.82 32.22
CA ASN A 72 8.61 2.32 31.59
C ASN A 72 8.91 2.86 30.19
N THR A 73 9.98 3.65 30.03
CA THR A 73 10.43 4.16 28.73
C THR A 73 10.76 3.02 27.77
N ILE A 74 11.53 2.02 28.22
CA ILE A 74 11.91 0.88 27.39
C ILE A 74 10.69 0.08 26.95
N LEU A 75 9.73 -0.17 27.84
CA LEU A 75 8.50 -0.89 27.49
C LEU A 75 7.66 -0.12 26.48
N ALA A 76 7.51 1.21 26.65
CA ALA A 76 6.79 2.06 25.71
C ALA A 76 7.43 2.04 24.31
N LEU A 77 8.76 2.18 24.23
CA LEU A 77 9.48 2.09 22.96
C LEU A 77 9.35 0.72 22.29
N LEU A 78 9.35 -0.36 23.07
CA LEU A 78 9.13 -1.71 22.55
C LEU A 78 7.71 -1.89 22.00
N ASP A 79 6.69 -1.33 22.67
CA ASP A 79 5.31 -1.33 22.18
C ASP A 79 5.18 -0.54 20.87
N GLU A 80 5.83 0.61 20.77
CA GLU A 80 5.87 1.42 19.54
C GLU A 80 6.56 0.66 18.39
N ILE A 81 7.67 -0.02 18.66
CA ILE A 81 8.34 -0.86 17.65
C ILE A 81 7.43 -1.99 17.18
N ASP A 82 6.73 -2.67 18.08
CA ASP A 82 5.82 -3.76 17.74
C ASP A 82 4.65 -3.24 16.89
N GLN A 83 4.11 -2.06 17.23
CA GLN A 83 3.10 -1.37 16.42
C GLN A 83 3.62 -1.00 15.03
N LEU A 84 4.77 -0.34 14.93
CA LEU A 84 5.36 0.06 13.65
C LEU A 84 5.66 -1.15 12.75
N LYS A 85 6.07 -2.29 13.32
CA LYS A 85 6.26 -3.54 12.57
C LYS A 85 4.93 -4.07 12.02
N ALA A 86 3.86 -4.04 12.82
CA ALA A 86 2.53 -4.45 12.38
C ALA A 86 2.01 -3.55 11.26
N GLU A 87 2.14 -2.23 11.42
CA GLU A 87 1.76 -1.27 10.39
C GLU A 87 2.57 -1.48 9.11
N ASN A 88 3.89 -1.66 9.20
CA ASN A 88 4.74 -1.91 8.02
C ASN A 88 4.32 -3.18 7.26
N CYS A 89 3.89 -4.23 7.97
CA CYS A 89 3.34 -5.44 7.38
C CYS A 89 2.07 -5.13 6.58
N ALA A 90 1.10 -4.43 7.20
CA ALA A 90 -0.15 -4.04 6.55
C ALA A 90 0.07 -3.13 5.32
N HIS A 91 1.04 -2.22 5.40
CA HIS A 91 1.40 -1.35 4.28
C HIS A 91 1.99 -2.15 3.11
N LYS A 92 2.85 -3.14 3.38
CA LYS A 92 3.39 -4.02 2.33
C LYS A 92 2.31 -4.84 1.64
N ASP A 93 1.33 -5.33 2.38
CA ASP A 93 0.21 -6.08 1.80
C ASP A 93 -0.68 -5.17 0.93
N THR A 94 -0.95 -3.95 1.39
CA THR A 94 -1.68 -2.94 0.61
C THR A 94 -0.92 -2.58 -0.66
N GLN A 95 0.40 -2.38 -0.56
CA GLN A 95 1.26 -2.07 -1.70
C GLN A 95 1.22 -3.19 -2.74
N LYS A 96 1.37 -4.46 -2.33
CA LYS A 96 1.25 -5.61 -3.25
C LYS A 96 -0.11 -5.67 -3.92
N HIS A 97 -1.18 -5.32 -3.21
CA HIS A 97 -2.52 -5.28 -3.79
C HIS A 97 -2.64 -4.19 -4.85
N CYS A 98 -2.10 -2.99 -4.60
CA CYS A 98 -2.04 -1.92 -5.59
C CYS A 98 -1.22 -2.33 -6.83
N GLU A 99 -0.04 -2.92 -6.64
CA GLU A 99 0.81 -3.43 -7.73
C GLU A 99 0.07 -4.47 -8.58
N LEU A 100 -0.68 -5.38 -7.94
CA LEU A 100 -1.52 -6.36 -8.64
C LEU A 100 -2.63 -5.69 -9.46
N LEU A 101 -3.31 -4.68 -8.89
CA LEU A 101 -4.35 -3.93 -9.60
C LEU A 101 -3.79 -3.16 -10.80
N GLU A 102 -2.61 -2.57 -10.66
CA GLU A 102 -1.92 -1.90 -11.77
C GLU A 102 -1.56 -2.87 -12.89
N GLN A 103 -1.08 -4.07 -12.54
CA GLN A 103 -0.78 -5.12 -13.51
C GLN A 103 -2.04 -5.57 -14.26
N TYR A 104 -3.16 -5.80 -13.56
CA TYR A 104 -4.43 -6.14 -14.21
C TYR A 104 -4.94 -5.01 -15.10
N LEU A 105 -4.83 -3.75 -14.67
CA LEU A 105 -5.21 -2.61 -15.50
C LEU A 105 -4.37 -2.53 -16.78
N LYS A 106 -3.07 -2.79 -16.68
CA LYS A 106 -2.16 -2.83 -17.83
C LYS A 106 -2.49 -3.97 -18.79
N GLU A 107 -2.80 -5.15 -18.26
CA GLU A 107 -3.27 -6.30 -19.05
C GLU A 107 -4.57 -5.96 -19.79
N CYS A 108 -5.58 -5.40 -19.10
CA CYS A 108 -6.81 -4.94 -19.73
C CYS A 108 -6.55 -3.88 -20.81
N ALA A 109 -5.70 -2.88 -20.54
CA ALA A 109 -5.36 -1.84 -21.49
C ALA A 109 -4.64 -2.40 -22.73
N SER A 110 -3.83 -3.44 -22.59
CA SER A 110 -3.13 -4.10 -23.70
C SER A 110 -4.03 -4.97 -24.57
N ALA A 111 -5.10 -5.53 -24.00
CA ALA A 111 -6.07 -6.35 -24.73
C ALA A 111 -7.06 -5.51 -25.54
N LEU A 112 -7.26 -4.25 -25.16
CA LEU A 112 -8.09 -3.31 -25.89
C LEU A 112 -7.31 -2.81 -27.12
N PRO A 113 -7.92 -2.69 -28.32
CA PRO A 113 -7.26 -2.29 -29.57
C PRO A 113 -6.81 -0.80 -29.62
N GLY A 114 -6.27 -0.27 -28.51
CA GLY A 114 -5.82 1.11 -28.35
C GLY A 114 -6.98 2.11 -28.22
N THR A 115 -6.66 3.40 -28.06
CA THR A 115 -7.66 4.49 -28.06
C THR A 115 -8.22 4.80 -29.45
N TYR A 116 -7.90 3.95 -30.43
CA TYR A 116 -8.33 4.01 -31.82
C TYR A 116 -9.68 3.30 -32.01
N TYR A 117 -10.62 3.53 -31.10
CA TYR A 117 -11.99 3.06 -31.27
C TYR A 117 -12.83 4.19 -31.88
N MET A 118 -13.11 4.02 -33.18
CA MET A 118 -14.10 4.72 -34.01
C MET A 118 -13.70 6.09 -34.60
N ASP A 119 -14.15 6.31 -35.84
CA ASP A 119 -14.05 7.60 -36.55
C ASP A 119 -14.68 8.75 -35.73
N PRO A 120 -14.19 9.99 -35.87
CA PRO A 120 -14.78 11.18 -35.22
C PRO A 120 -16.31 11.27 -35.43
N PRO A 121 -17.07 11.74 -34.43
CA PRO A 121 -16.65 12.57 -33.29
C PRO A 121 -16.24 11.78 -32.03
N ASP A 122 -16.35 10.45 -32.04
CA ASP A 122 -16.25 9.62 -30.84
C ASP A 122 -14.83 9.09 -30.55
N GLY A 123 -13.90 9.26 -31.50
CA GLY A 123 -12.50 8.85 -31.44
C GLY A 123 -11.64 9.82 -30.62
N GLY A 124 -11.16 9.37 -29.46
CA GLY A 124 -10.27 10.12 -28.58
C GLY A 124 -9.73 9.25 -27.44
N ASN A 125 -8.80 9.81 -26.65
CA ASN A 125 -8.21 9.16 -25.47
C ASN A 125 -9.23 9.03 -24.31
N VAL A 126 -10.25 8.19 -24.50
CA VAL A 126 -11.22 7.84 -23.46
C VAL A 126 -10.62 6.84 -22.47
N SER A 127 -11.01 6.94 -21.20
CA SER A 127 -10.52 6.06 -20.14
C SER A 127 -10.96 4.61 -20.37
N ILE A 128 -10.18 3.65 -19.85
CA ILE A 128 -10.48 2.21 -19.94
C ILE A 128 -11.91 1.87 -19.47
N PRO A 129 -12.44 2.41 -18.35
CA PRO A 129 -13.83 2.16 -17.96
C PRO A 129 -14.85 2.65 -18.99
N GLU A 130 -14.59 3.77 -19.67
CA GLU A 130 -15.49 4.26 -20.71
C GLU A 130 -15.45 3.39 -21.96
N GLN A 131 -14.28 2.88 -22.35
CA GLN A 131 -14.16 1.89 -23.41
C GLN A 131 -15.00 0.64 -23.10
N ILE A 132 -14.92 0.11 -21.86
CA ILE A 132 -15.72 -1.05 -21.42
C ILE A 132 -17.23 -0.74 -21.49
N ARG A 133 -17.69 0.46 -21.07
CA ARG A 133 -19.10 0.85 -21.18
C ARG A 133 -19.58 0.90 -22.63
N ARG A 134 -18.73 1.35 -23.56
CA ARG A 134 -19.04 1.38 -24.99
C ARG A 134 -19.08 -0.02 -25.59
N MET A 135 -18.12 -0.88 -25.27
CA MET A 135 -18.14 -2.31 -25.66
C MET A 135 -19.42 -3.01 -25.19
N ALA A 136 -19.91 -2.71 -23.99
CA ALA A 136 -21.16 -3.25 -23.49
C ALA A 136 -22.38 -2.80 -24.31
N LYS A 137 -22.41 -1.52 -24.74
CA LYS A 137 -23.45 -0.99 -25.65
C LYS A 137 -23.38 -1.65 -27.02
N ASP A 138 -22.18 -1.83 -27.57
CA ASP A 138 -22.01 -2.46 -28.88
C ASP A 138 -22.37 -3.95 -28.85
N ALA A 139 -22.02 -4.67 -27.78
CA ALA A 139 -22.48 -6.03 -27.57
C ALA A 139 -24.01 -6.12 -27.44
N ALA A 140 -24.67 -5.12 -26.84
CA ALA A 140 -26.13 -5.05 -26.79
C ALA A 140 -26.75 -4.78 -28.18
N ARG A 141 -26.17 -3.85 -28.95
CA ARG A 141 -26.57 -3.57 -30.34
C ARG A 141 -26.42 -4.81 -31.23
N TYR A 142 -25.30 -5.51 -31.10
CA TYR A 142 -25.02 -6.74 -31.84
C TYR A 142 -26.03 -7.85 -31.50
N ARG A 143 -26.34 -8.06 -30.21
CA ARG A 143 -27.38 -9.01 -29.79
C ARG A 143 -28.76 -8.66 -30.33
N TRP A 144 -29.12 -7.38 -30.34
CA TRP A 144 -30.37 -6.92 -30.94
C TRP A 144 -30.40 -7.21 -32.45
N LEU A 145 -29.29 -6.94 -33.15
CA LEU A 145 -29.18 -7.17 -34.59
C LEU A 145 -29.34 -8.65 -34.94
N ILE A 146 -28.66 -9.57 -34.23
CA ILE A 146 -28.80 -11.01 -34.44
C ILE A 146 -30.23 -11.49 -34.16
N ALA A 147 -30.90 -10.89 -33.17
CA ALA A 147 -32.29 -11.23 -32.83
C ALA A 147 -33.32 -10.59 -33.77
N SER A 148 -32.91 -9.64 -34.61
CA SER A 148 -33.79 -8.95 -35.55
C SER A 148 -33.96 -9.77 -36.83
N ALA A 149 -35.20 -9.86 -37.32
CA ALA A 149 -35.51 -10.64 -38.53
C ALA A 149 -35.00 -9.96 -39.82
N TRP A 150 -34.69 -8.66 -39.78
CA TRP A 150 -34.36 -7.85 -40.94
C TRP A 150 -33.27 -6.83 -40.57
N TYR A 151 -32.20 -6.78 -41.37
CA TYR A 151 -31.21 -5.71 -41.32
C TYR A 151 -31.17 -4.98 -42.66
N VAL A 152 -30.99 -3.65 -42.60
CA VAL A 152 -30.73 -2.82 -43.76
C VAL A 152 -29.36 -2.18 -43.56
N GLY A 153 -28.38 -2.62 -44.35
CA GLY A 153 -27.02 -2.10 -44.35
C GLY A 153 -26.46 -1.98 -45.76
N PRO A 154 -25.32 -1.27 -45.93
CA PRO A 154 -24.67 -1.12 -47.23
C PRO A 154 -24.24 -2.48 -47.79
N GLU A 155 -24.34 -2.66 -49.11
CA GLU A 155 -23.95 -3.92 -49.75
C GLU A 155 -22.46 -4.25 -49.49
N PRO A 156 -22.11 -5.52 -49.23
CA PRO A 156 -20.73 -5.94 -48.97
C PRO A 156 -19.74 -5.67 -50.11
N LYS A 157 -20.22 -5.26 -51.30
CA LYS A 157 -19.44 -5.08 -52.52
C LYS A 157 -19.64 -3.70 -53.19
N GLY A 158 -19.81 -2.65 -52.40
CA GLY A 158 -19.47 -1.29 -52.85
C GLY A 158 -20.46 -0.59 -53.79
N ASP A 159 -21.61 -1.17 -54.11
CA ASP A 159 -22.69 -0.42 -54.76
C ASP A 159 -23.49 0.35 -53.70
N THR A 160 -23.14 1.61 -53.50
CA THR A 160 -23.79 2.55 -52.56
C THR A 160 -25.23 2.92 -52.95
N GLU A 161 -25.75 2.43 -54.07
CA GLU A 161 -27.09 2.75 -54.58
C GLU A 161 -28.12 1.61 -54.45
N ALA A 162 -27.72 0.40 -54.06
CA ALA A 162 -28.65 -0.73 -53.92
C ALA A 162 -28.87 -1.12 -52.45
N VAL A 163 -30.08 -0.86 -51.95
CA VAL A 163 -30.52 -1.32 -50.63
C VAL A 163 -31.07 -2.74 -50.78
N SER A 164 -30.22 -3.75 -50.60
CA SER A 164 -30.63 -5.16 -50.70
C SER A 164 -31.20 -5.67 -49.38
N TRP A 165 -32.50 -6.01 -49.38
CA TRP A 165 -33.22 -6.60 -48.25
C TRP A 165 -32.76 -8.04 -48.02
N HIS A 166 -31.95 -8.27 -47.00
CA HIS A 166 -31.57 -9.62 -46.59
C HIS A 166 -32.45 -10.05 -45.41
N ASP A 167 -33.27 -11.09 -45.61
CA ASP A 167 -33.96 -11.79 -44.54
C ASP A 167 -32.92 -12.56 -43.71
N HIS A 168 -32.82 -12.26 -42.41
CA HIS A 168 -31.82 -12.84 -41.52
C HIS A 168 -32.38 -14.00 -40.68
N ASN A 169 -33.65 -14.37 -40.86
CA ASN A 169 -34.26 -15.48 -40.11
C ASN A 169 -33.79 -16.87 -40.55
N ASP A 170 -33.27 -17.05 -41.76
CA ASP A 170 -32.84 -18.38 -42.21
C ASP A 170 -31.54 -18.87 -41.55
N THR A 171 -30.73 -17.98 -40.97
CA THR A 171 -29.65 -18.36 -40.04
C THR A 171 -29.23 -17.17 -39.15
N MET A 172 -29.38 -17.27 -37.83
CA MET A 172 -28.74 -16.35 -36.85
C MET A 172 -27.22 -16.15 -37.12
N HIS A 173 -26.59 -17.09 -37.82
CA HIS A 173 -25.17 -17.06 -38.18
C HIS A 173 -24.86 -16.17 -39.39
N GLY A 174 -25.85 -15.78 -40.21
CA GLY A 174 -25.63 -14.96 -41.41
C GLY A 174 -25.01 -13.59 -41.10
N VAL A 175 -25.46 -12.93 -40.03
CA VAL A 175 -24.92 -11.64 -39.57
C VAL A 175 -23.47 -11.78 -39.10
N THR A 176 -23.19 -12.79 -38.27
CA THR A 176 -21.82 -13.05 -37.77
C THR A 176 -20.87 -13.37 -38.91
N THR A 177 -21.24 -14.28 -39.81
CA THR A 177 -20.42 -14.66 -40.96
C THR A 177 -20.17 -13.49 -41.91
N ALA A 178 -21.16 -12.63 -42.15
CA ALA A 178 -20.99 -11.43 -42.96
C ALA A 178 -20.01 -10.44 -42.34
N ILE A 179 -20.09 -10.23 -41.02
CA ILE A 179 -19.17 -9.37 -40.27
C ILE A 179 -17.74 -9.94 -40.30
N ASP A 180 -17.57 -11.23 -40.02
CA ASP A 180 -16.26 -11.89 -40.03
C ASP A 180 -15.60 -11.77 -41.42
N ALA A 181 -16.35 -12.03 -42.49
CA ALA A 181 -15.85 -11.90 -43.86
C ALA A 181 -15.44 -10.46 -44.21
N ALA A 182 -16.20 -9.45 -43.73
CA ALA A 182 -15.85 -8.05 -43.92
C ALA A 182 -14.58 -7.65 -43.15
N ILE A 183 -14.42 -8.13 -41.90
CA ILE A 183 -13.22 -7.88 -41.09
C ILE A 183 -11.99 -8.55 -41.70
N GLU A 184 -12.11 -9.78 -42.21
CA GLU A 184 -11.02 -10.46 -42.92
C GLU A 184 -10.64 -9.74 -44.22
N GLY A 185 -11.62 -9.25 -44.97
CA GLY A 185 -11.40 -8.47 -46.19
C GLY A 185 -10.72 -7.12 -45.97
N ALA A 186 -10.92 -6.49 -44.81
CA ALA A 186 -10.34 -5.19 -44.46
C ALA A 186 -8.87 -5.24 -44.01
N LYS A 187 -8.27 -6.43 -43.86
CA LYS A 187 -6.87 -6.62 -43.43
C LYS A 187 -5.83 -6.55 -44.60
N GLN A 188 -6.20 -6.04 -45.78
CA GLN A 188 -5.31 -5.89 -46.94
C GLN A 188 -4.58 -4.54 -46.95
#